data_AF-A0AAJ0CTD4-F1
#
_entry.id   AF-A0AAJ0CTD4-F1
#
_cell.length_a   1.000
_cell.length_b   1.000
_cell.length_c   1.000
_cell.angle_alpha   90.00
_cell.angle_beta   90.00
_cell.angle_gamma   90.00
#
_symmetry.space_group_name_H-M   'P 1'
#
loop_
_entity.id
_entity.type
_entity.pdbx_description
1 polymer ?
#
loop_
_entity_poly.entity_id
_entity_poly.type
_entity_poly.pdbx_seq_one_letter_code
_entity_poly.pdbx_strand_id
1 'polypeptide(L)'
;MKEHVDAGRELVMVSHSFGGLPATDSVVGETVRERQEKGLAGGVRAVVYIAAFAPPAPGMSLFKIIGVNESSHPSWWSPKGDLAVLAGDAKDLLYNDIDKAVAQMAMDIMVPQSLVSNISVCAHGTSEIVVPKTYVAARNDLVLPYEGQRAMAQAAGAKMVELECGHSPFLKDKETLLLLDVIEKSAM
;
A
#
# COMPACT_ATOMS: atom_id res chain seq x y z
N MET A 1 1.35 -9.17 -12.60
CA MET A 1 1.82 -10.26 -11.71
C MET A 1 1.74 -11.64 -12.37
N LYS A 2 0.54 -12.16 -12.69
CA LYS A 2 0.31 -13.53 -13.19
C LYS A 2 1.27 -13.98 -14.31
N GLU A 3 1.40 -13.17 -15.36
CA GLU A 3 2.33 -13.43 -16.48
C GLU A 3 3.78 -13.67 -16.01
N HIS A 4 4.24 -12.94 -14.99
CA HIS A 4 5.61 -13.07 -14.50
C HIS A 4 5.82 -14.33 -13.67
N VAL A 5 4.89 -14.65 -12.77
CA VAL A 5 5.00 -15.85 -11.93
C VAL A 5 4.80 -17.12 -12.76
N ASP A 6 3.93 -17.09 -13.79
CA ASP A 6 3.74 -18.22 -14.71
C ASP A 6 4.94 -18.44 -15.64
N ALA A 7 5.70 -17.38 -15.93
CA ALA A 7 7.01 -17.48 -16.58
C ALA A 7 8.13 -17.95 -15.62
N GLY A 8 7.79 -18.37 -14.40
CA GLY A 8 8.73 -18.89 -13.41
C GLY A 8 9.55 -17.82 -12.66
N ARG A 9 9.18 -16.54 -12.76
CA ARG A 9 9.90 -15.46 -12.07
C ARG A 9 9.46 -15.35 -10.61
N GLU A 10 10.43 -15.07 -9.74
CA GLU A 10 10.17 -14.64 -8.37
C GLU A 10 10.03 -13.12 -8.32
N LEU A 11 9.12 -12.63 -7.47
CA LEU A 11 8.77 -11.20 -7.37
C LEU A 11 8.83 -10.72 -5.93
N VAL A 12 9.18 -9.45 -5.75
CA VAL A 12 8.86 -8.68 -4.53
C VAL A 12 7.62 -7.85 -4.83
N MET A 13 6.55 -8.04 -4.06
CA MET A 13 5.35 -7.23 -4.16
C MET A 13 5.55 -5.92 -3.40
N VAL A 14 5.51 -4.78 -4.07
CA VAL A 14 5.64 -3.45 -3.45
C VAL A 14 4.32 -2.70 -3.61
N SER A 15 3.81 -2.14 -2.52
CA SER A 15 2.54 -1.44 -2.50
C SER A 15 2.61 -0.14 -1.70
N HIS A 16 1.82 0.86 -2.12
CA HIS A 16 1.72 2.16 -1.46
C HIS A 16 0.27 2.50 -1.18
N SER A 17 0.00 3.14 -0.03
CA SER A 17 -1.32 3.66 0.33
C SER A 17 -2.43 2.63 0.15
N PHE A 18 -3.51 2.98 -0.54
CA PHE A 18 -4.61 2.09 -0.92
C PHE A 18 -4.15 0.78 -1.58
N GLY A 19 -3.06 0.81 -2.36
CA GLY A 19 -2.53 -0.34 -3.09
C GLY A 19 -2.17 -1.54 -2.21
N GLY A 20 -1.98 -1.35 -0.91
CA GLY A 20 -1.76 -2.45 0.02
C GLY A 20 -2.95 -3.41 0.16
N LEU A 21 -4.19 -2.94 -0.06
CA LEU A 21 -5.40 -3.78 -0.07
C LEU A 21 -5.35 -4.81 -1.23
N PRO A 22 -5.35 -4.41 -2.52
CA PRO A 22 -5.29 -5.36 -3.61
C PRO A 22 -3.97 -6.14 -3.67
N ALA A 23 -2.86 -5.56 -3.19
CA ALA A 23 -1.60 -6.31 -3.08
C ALA A 23 -1.74 -7.49 -2.12
N THR A 24 -2.33 -7.28 -0.93
CA THR A 24 -2.56 -8.33 0.06
C THR A 24 -3.40 -9.47 -0.52
N ASP A 25 -4.51 -9.14 -1.20
CA ASP A 25 -5.37 -10.14 -1.85
C ASP A 25 -4.66 -10.90 -2.96
N SER A 26 -3.78 -10.23 -3.73
CA SER A 26 -3.11 -10.85 -4.87
C SER A 26 -1.97 -11.81 -4.49
N VAL A 27 -1.42 -11.69 -3.28
CA VAL A 27 -0.24 -12.47 -2.85
C VAL A 27 -0.62 -13.85 -2.33
N VAL A 28 -1.77 -13.97 -1.66
CA VAL A 28 -2.20 -15.23 -1.04
C VAL A 28 -2.46 -16.29 -2.10
N GLY A 29 -1.87 -17.47 -1.93
CA GLY A 29 -1.91 -18.56 -2.90
C GLY A 29 -0.92 -18.45 -4.06
N GLU A 30 -0.20 -17.33 -4.17
CA GLU A 30 0.75 -17.00 -5.24
C GLU A 30 2.19 -16.80 -4.74
N THR A 31 2.47 -17.10 -3.46
CA THR A 31 3.84 -17.08 -2.96
C THR A 31 4.68 -18.20 -3.58
N VAL A 32 6.01 -18.04 -3.57
CA VAL A 32 6.94 -19.06 -4.10
C VAL A 32 6.66 -20.44 -3.48
N ARG A 33 6.46 -20.49 -2.16
CA ARG A 33 6.16 -21.74 -1.45
C ARG A 33 4.83 -22.36 -1.89
N GLU A 34 3.76 -21.58 -1.90
CA GLU A 34 2.42 -22.08 -2.25
C GLU A 34 2.35 -22.55 -3.71
N ARG A 35 3.07 -21.88 -4.61
CA ARG A 35 3.18 -22.30 -6.01
C ARG A 35 4.02 -23.57 -6.15
N GLN A 36 5.13 -23.68 -5.43
CA GLN A 36 5.96 -24.88 -5.42
C GLN A 36 5.18 -26.11 -4.92
N GLU A 37 4.34 -25.96 -3.89
CA GLU A 37 3.45 -27.02 -3.39
C GLU A 37 2.44 -27.50 -4.45
N LYS A 38 2.11 -26.66 -5.45
CA LYS A 38 1.28 -26.98 -6.61
C LYS A 38 2.08 -27.48 -7.83
N GLY A 39 3.40 -27.64 -7.70
CA GLY A 39 4.28 -28.01 -8.82
C GLY A 39 4.50 -26.89 -9.84
N LEU A 40 4.24 -25.64 -9.46
CA LEU A 40 4.44 -24.45 -10.31
C LEU A 40 5.73 -23.72 -9.93
N ALA A 41 6.40 -23.15 -10.92
CA ALA A 41 7.55 -22.27 -10.71
C ALA A 41 7.13 -20.82 -10.44
N GLY A 42 8.09 -20.00 -9.97
CA GLY A 42 7.90 -18.59 -9.68
C GLY A 42 7.02 -18.32 -8.46
N GLY A 43 6.74 -17.05 -8.21
CA GLY A 43 5.86 -16.61 -7.12
C GLY A 43 6.33 -15.36 -6.40
N VAL A 44 5.53 -14.89 -5.46
CA VAL A 44 5.90 -13.77 -4.59
C VAL A 44 6.83 -14.28 -3.50
N ARG A 45 8.02 -13.71 -3.38
CA ARG A 45 9.04 -14.08 -2.39
C ARG A 45 8.99 -13.21 -1.14
N ALA A 46 8.56 -11.96 -1.28
CA ALA A 46 8.41 -11.01 -0.18
C ALA A 46 7.39 -9.91 -0.51
N VAL A 47 6.89 -9.23 0.51
CA VAL A 47 5.97 -8.09 0.39
C VAL A 47 6.53 -6.87 1.10
N VAL A 48 6.46 -5.71 0.47
CA VAL A 48 6.83 -4.41 1.00
C VAL A 48 5.62 -3.47 0.95
N TYR A 49 5.20 -3.00 2.12
CA TYR A 49 4.16 -1.99 2.29
C TYR A 49 4.82 -0.64 2.56
N ILE A 50 4.54 0.39 1.77
CA ILE A 50 5.09 1.73 1.94
C ILE A 50 3.93 2.66 2.30
N ALA A 51 3.87 3.15 3.54
CA ALA A 51 2.76 3.99 4.02
C ALA A 51 1.38 3.46 3.56
N ALA A 52 1.19 2.14 3.63
CA ALA A 52 0.10 1.42 2.96
C ALA A 52 -0.89 0.79 3.93
N PHE A 53 -2.11 0.55 3.46
CA PHE A 53 -3.07 -0.26 4.20
C PHE A 53 -2.65 -1.73 4.16
N ALA A 54 -2.48 -2.33 5.35
CA ALA A 54 -2.05 -3.72 5.50
C ALA A 54 -3.07 -4.44 6.41
N PRO A 55 -4.25 -4.84 5.89
CA PRO A 55 -5.32 -5.38 6.71
C PRO A 55 -4.88 -6.70 7.35
N PRO A 56 -5.06 -6.92 8.66
CA PRO A 56 -4.62 -8.14 9.33
C PRO A 56 -5.47 -9.36 8.98
N ALA A 57 -6.72 -9.16 8.57
CA ALA A 57 -7.69 -10.22 8.36
C ALA A 57 -8.58 -9.96 7.12
N PRO A 58 -9.22 -11.00 6.58
CA PRO A 58 -10.27 -10.89 5.58
C PRO A 58 -11.41 -9.95 5.98
N GLY A 59 -12.19 -9.51 4.99
CA GLY A 59 -13.42 -8.75 5.22
C GLY A 59 -13.20 -7.26 5.51
N MET A 60 -11.95 -6.78 5.47
CA MET A 60 -11.59 -5.37 5.66
C MET A 60 -11.67 -4.61 4.34
N SER A 61 -12.20 -3.39 4.37
CA SER A 61 -12.16 -2.43 3.27
C SER A 61 -11.51 -1.14 3.76
N LEU A 62 -11.16 -0.21 2.85
CA LEU A 62 -10.61 1.08 3.27
C LEU A 62 -11.52 1.76 4.29
N PHE A 63 -12.82 1.86 3.98
CA PHE A 63 -13.79 2.53 4.84
C PHE A 63 -13.92 1.88 6.22
N LYS A 64 -13.88 0.55 6.29
CA LYS A 64 -13.87 -0.17 7.57
C LYS A 64 -12.61 0.14 8.38
N ILE A 65 -11.44 0.20 7.73
CA ILE A 65 -10.17 0.48 8.40
C ILE A 65 -10.15 1.90 8.99
N ILE A 66 -10.60 2.89 8.21
CA ILE A 66 -10.59 4.30 8.65
C ILE A 66 -11.84 4.71 9.43
N GLY A 67 -12.79 3.79 9.64
CA GLY A 67 -13.99 4.03 10.44
C GLY A 67 -15.01 4.98 9.80
N VAL A 68 -15.08 5.05 8.47
CA VAL A 68 -16.02 5.91 7.74
C VAL A 68 -17.01 5.07 6.93
N ASN A 69 -18.04 5.72 6.38
CA ASN A 69 -19.04 5.08 5.52
C ASN A 69 -19.37 5.97 4.31
N GLU A 70 -20.24 5.52 3.41
CA GLU A 70 -20.58 6.27 2.19
C GLU A 70 -21.19 7.66 2.47
N SER A 71 -21.79 7.86 3.65
CA SER A 71 -22.33 9.13 4.10
C SER A 71 -21.31 10.01 4.84
N SER A 72 -20.09 9.50 5.10
CA SER A 72 -19.00 10.25 5.72
C SER A 72 -17.71 10.05 4.94
N HIS A 73 -17.26 11.08 4.24
CA HIS A 73 -15.96 11.06 3.58
C HIS A 73 -15.00 12.09 4.19
N PRO A 74 -13.68 11.79 4.20
CA PRO A 74 -12.66 12.80 4.49
C PRO A 74 -12.82 14.07 3.63
N SER A 75 -12.38 15.21 4.18
CA SER A 75 -12.45 16.53 3.51
C SER A 75 -11.62 16.61 2.23
N TRP A 76 -10.60 15.77 2.10
CA TRP A 76 -9.64 15.78 1.01
C TRP A 76 -10.11 15.03 -0.25
N TRP A 77 -11.32 14.50 -0.26
CA TRP A 77 -11.97 14.04 -1.49
C TRP A 77 -13.47 14.29 -1.45
N SER A 78 -14.12 14.23 -2.61
CA SER A 78 -15.55 14.43 -2.77
C SER A 78 -16.13 13.42 -3.76
N PRO A 79 -17.32 12.85 -3.51
CA PRO A 79 -17.98 11.94 -4.43
C PRO A 79 -18.51 12.68 -5.67
N LYS A 80 -18.27 12.10 -6.86
CA LYS A 80 -18.79 12.56 -8.14
C LYS A 80 -19.28 11.35 -8.94
N GLY A 81 -20.58 11.04 -8.81
CA GLY A 81 -21.12 9.77 -9.29
C GLY A 81 -20.46 8.61 -8.55
N ASP A 82 -19.97 7.60 -9.28
CA ASP A 82 -19.31 6.41 -8.72
C ASP A 82 -17.80 6.62 -8.43
N LEU A 83 -17.33 7.87 -8.44
CA LEU A 83 -15.92 8.23 -8.31
C LEU A 83 -15.68 9.10 -7.07
N ALA A 84 -14.57 8.83 -6.37
CA ALA A 84 -13.95 9.72 -5.40
C ALA A 84 -12.93 10.61 -6.14
N VAL A 85 -13.16 11.92 -6.12
CA VAL A 85 -12.26 12.92 -6.73
C VAL A 85 -11.56 13.67 -5.60
N LEU A 86 -10.24 13.84 -5.70
CA LEU A 86 -9.49 14.64 -4.73
C LEU A 86 -10.05 16.07 -4.65
N ALA A 87 -10.09 16.62 -3.44
CA ALA A 87 -10.65 17.92 -3.13
C ALA A 87 -9.90 18.57 -1.96
N GLY A 88 -10.25 19.81 -1.63
CA GLY A 88 -9.77 20.47 -0.42
C GLY A 88 -8.25 20.48 -0.28
N ASP A 89 -7.77 19.93 0.83
CA ASP A 89 -6.38 19.89 1.27
C ASP A 89 -5.60 18.65 0.80
N ALA A 90 -6.12 17.87 -0.17
CA ALA A 90 -5.49 16.64 -0.65
C ALA A 90 -4.01 16.78 -1.01
N LYS A 91 -3.64 17.86 -1.71
CA LYS A 91 -2.24 18.10 -2.09
C LYS A 91 -1.35 18.23 -0.85
N ASP A 92 -1.80 19.00 0.13
CA ASP A 92 -1.03 19.27 1.35
C ASP A 92 -0.95 18.02 2.22
N LEU A 93 -1.97 17.15 2.24
CA LEU A 93 -1.92 15.89 2.98
C LEU A 93 -1.02 14.84 2.31
N LEU A 94 -1.12 14.68 0.99
CA LEU A 94 -0.37 13.69 0.22
C LEU A 94 1.12 14.07 0.04
N TYR A 95 1.41 15.37 -0.02
CA TYR A 95 2.71 15.90 -0.43
C TYR A 95 3.27 16.97 0.53
N ASN A 96 2.97 16.86 1.83
CA ASN A 96 3.31 17.85 2.87
C ASN A 96 4.81 18.19 2.97
N ASP A 97 5.70 17.30 2.53
CA ASP A 97 7.14 17.46 2.60
C ASP A 97 7.84 17.32 1.23
N ILE A 98 7.07 17.52 0.15
CA ILE A 98 7.55 17.46 -1.23
C ILE A 98 7.70 18.89 -1.79
N ASP A 99 8.65 19.09 -2.70
CA ASP A 99 8.77 20.34 -3.44
C ASP A 99 7.45 20.71 -4.13
N LYS A 100 7.08 21.98 -4.08
CA LYS A 100 5.76 22.44 -4.55
C LYS A 100 5.54 22.18 -6.04
N ALA A 101 6.59 22.29 -6.87
CA ALA A 101 6.46 22.02 -8.30
C ALA A 101 6.29 20.52 -8.55
N VAL A 102 7.04 19.67 -7.83
CA VAL A 102 6.89 18.21 -7.90
C VAL A 102 5.52 17.75 -7.40
N ALA A 103 5.06 18.29 -6.28
CA ALA A 103 3.72 18.03 -5.73
C ALA A 103 2.62 18.42 -6.73
N GLN A 104 2.78 19.56 -7.41
CA GLN A 104 1.81 19.98 -8.43
C GLN A 104 1.83 19.05 -9.65
N MET A 105 3.02 18.67 -10.15
CA MET A 105 3.13 17.69 -11.25
C MET A 105 2.49 16.36 -10.88
N ALA A 106 2.66 15.90 -9.63
CA ALA A 106 2.02 14.69 -9.15
C ALA A 106 0.50 14.83 -9.08
N MET A 107 -0.02 15.98 -8.62
CA MET A 107 -1.47 16.28 -8.63
C MET A 107 -2.06 16.32 -10.05
N ASP A 108 -1.33 16.85 -11.02
CA ASP A 108 -1.81 17.03 -12.41
C ASP A 108 -2.03 15.69 -13.13
N ILE A 109 -1.38 14.61 -12.68
CA ILE A 109 -1.54 13.26 -13.23
C ILE A 109 -2.50 12.37 -12.41
N MET A 110 -3.03 12.88 -11.29
CA MET A 110 -3.99 12.11 -10.49
C MET A 110 -5.29 11.91 -11.25
N VAL A 111 -5.87 10.73 -11.10
CA VAL A 111 -7.18 10.38 -11.66
C VAL A 111 -8.18 10.09 -10.54
N PRO A 112 -9.48 10.25 -10.78
CA PRO A 112 -10.49 9.83 -9.83
C PRO A 112 -10.38 8.34 -9.49
N GLN A 113 -10.64 8.00 -8.24
CA GLN A 113 -10.68 6.62 -7.76
C GLN A 113 -12.13 6.10 -7.76
N SER A 114 -12.36 4.82 -8.06
CA SER A 114 -13.70 4.23 -7.92
C SER A 114 -14.16 4.23 -6.45
N LEU A 115 -15.37 4.70 -6.16
CA LEU A 115 -15.96 4.62 -4.81
C LEU A 115 -16.13 3.19 -4.34
N VAL A 116 -16.53 2.29 -5.24
CA VAL A 116 -16.74 0.86 -4.92
C VAL A 116 -15.47 0.21 -4.40
N SER A 117 -14.29 0.66 -4.87
CA SER A 117 -13.01 0.16 -4.37
C SER A 117 -12.77 0.43 -2.87
N ASN A 118 -13.40 1.49 -2.32
CA ASN A 118 -13.24 1.86 -0.91
C ASN A 118 -14.12 1.03 0.04
N ILE A 119 -15.22 0.47 -0.47
CA ILE A 119 -16.17 -0.35 0.30
C ILE A 119 -16.00 -1.85 0.04
N SER A 120 -15.38 -2.22 -1.09
CA SER A 120 -15.04 -3.59 -1.43
C SER A 120 -14.11 -4.17 -0.37
N VAL A 121 -14.48 -5.34 0.14
CA VAL A 121 -13.73 -6.01 1.20
C VAL A 121 -12.65 -6.90 0.59
N CYS A 122 -11.47 -6.89 1.18
CA CYS A 122 -10.42 -7.84 0.88
C CYS A 122 -10.88 -9.26 1.19
N ALA A 123 -10.58 -10.18 0.29
CA ALA A 123 -10.84 -11.60 0.50
C ALA A 123 -9.86 -12.21 1.52
N HIS A 124 -8.67 -11.63 1.63
CA HIS A 124 -7.58 -12.11 2.46
C HIS A 124 -7.01 -11.03 3.38
N GLY A 125 -6.26 -11.48 4.40
CA GLY A 125 -5.49 -10.62 5.29
C GLY A 125 -3.99 -10.90 5.23
N THR A 126 -3.20 -9.96 5.77
CA THR A 126 -1.74 -10.13 5.91
C THR A 126 -1.34 -11.30 6.81
N SER A 127 -2.24 -11.76 7.68
CA SER A 127 -2.05 -12.99 8.47
C SER A 127 -1.97 -14.26 7.63
N GLU A 128 -2.53 -14.26 6.41
CA GLU A 128 -2.47 -15.39 5.47
C GLU A 128 -1.22 -15.35 4.58
N ILE A 129 -0.50 -14.23 4.54
CA ILE A 129 0.74 -14.10 3.74
C ILE A 129 1.87 -14.83 4.45
N VAL A 130 2.38 -15.90 3.85
CA VAL A 130 3.40 -16.78 4.45
C VAL A 130 4.86 -16.39 4.14
N VAL A 131 5.06 -15.31 3.39
CA VAL A 131 6.39 -14.77 3.06
C VAL A 131 6.80 -13.61 3.96
N PRO A 132 8.10 -13.24 4.01
CA PRO A 132 8.56 -12.05 4.70
C PRO A 132 7.80 -10.80 4.27
N LYS A 133 7.45 -9.99 5.25
CA LYS A 133 6.74 -8.71 5.07
C LYS A 133 7.60 -7.61 5.67
N THR A 134 7.77 -6.52 4.92
CA THR A 134 8.38 -5.29 5.41
C THR A 134 7.36 -4.17 5.33
N TYR A 135 7.26 -3.37 6.38
CA TYR A 135 6.44 -2.15 6.41
C TYR A 135 7.35 -0.94 6.54
N VAL A 136 7.39 -0.10 5.52
CA VAL A 136 8.08 1.19 5.52
C VAL A 136 7.09 2.26 5.99
N ALA A 137 7.25 2.69 7.23
CA ALA A 137 6.40 3.68 7.87
C ALA A 137 6.90 5.10 7.60
N ALA A 138 5.99 5.99 7.20
CA ALA A 138 6.25 7.41 7.03
C ALA A 138 5.83 8.16 8.29
N ARG A 139 6.80 8.70 9.05
CA ARG A 139 6.55 9.27 10.39
C ARG A 139 5.75 10.57 10.38
N ASN A 140 5.84 11.34 9.30
CA ASN A 140 5.18 12.64 9.12
C ASN A 140 3.99 12.55 8.15
N ASP A 141 3.42 11.36 7.96
CA ASP A 141 2.26 11.12 7.10
C ASP A 141 0.99 11.76 7.69
N LEU A 142 0.33 12.59 6.88
CA LEU A 142 -0.91 13.28 7.25
C LEU A 142 -2.18 12.59 6.72
N VAL A 143 -2.05 11.56 5.88
CA VAL A 143 -3.16 10.77 5.34
C VAL A 143 -3.38 9.52 6.19
N LEU A 144 -2.30 8.81 6.50
CA LEU A 144 -2.31 7.59 7.29
C LEU A 144 -1.43 7.81 8.53
N PRO A 145 -2.00 8.21 9.68
CA PRO A 145 -1.22 8.55 10.87
C PRO A 145 -0.25 7.43 11.26
N TYR A 146 0.97 7.82 11.66
CA TYR A 146 2.05 6.88 11.98
C TYR A 146 1.65 5.79 12.99
N GLU A 147 0.84 6.10 14.00
CA GLU A 147 0.33 5.09 14.95
C GLU A 147 -0.54 4.02 14.28
N GLY A 148 -1.35 4.40 13.29
CA GLY A 148 -2.12 3.46 12.48
C GLY A 148 -1.22 2.58 11.62
N GLN A 149 -0.17 3.16 11.04
CA GLN A 149 0.86 2.41 10.30
C GLN A 149 1.55 1.38 11.20
N ARG A 150 1.96 1.78 12.41
CA ARG A 150 2.58 0.88 13.41
C ARG A 150 1.65 -0.26 13.80
N ALA A 151 0.39 0.05 14.10
CA ALA A 151 -0.59 -0.95 14.49
C ALA A 151 -0.80 -1.99 13.37
N MET A 152 -0.92 -1.55 12.12
CA MET A 152 -1.02 -2.44 10.97
C MET A 152 0.26 -3.26 10.75
N ALA A 153 1.44 -2.65 10.84
CA ALA A 153 2.71 -3.36 10.70
C ALA A 153 2.88 -4.46 11.77
N GLN A 154 2.54 -4.15 13.02
CA GLN A 154 2.57 -5.10 14.13
C GLN A 154 1.57 -6.24 13.91
N ALA A 155 0.33 -5.93 13.55
CA ALA A 155 -0.71 -6.93 13.31
C ALA A 155 -0.38 -7.83 12.11
N ALA A 156 0.31 -7.28 11.09
CA ALA A 156 0.81 -8.03 9.95
C ALA A 156 2.06 -8.87 10.26
N GLY A 157 2.67 -8.71 11.44
CA GLY A 157 3.98 -9.33 11.74
C GLY A 157 5.08 -8.88 10.77
N ALA A 158 4.99 -7.64 10.27
CA ALA A 158 5.94 -7.10 9.32
C ALA A 158 7.17 -6.51 10.03
N LYS A 159 8.34 -6.68 9.42
CA LYS A 159 9.55 -5.93 9.83
C LYS A 159 9.31 -4.45 9.56
N MET A 160 9.43 -3.61 10.57
CA MET A 160 9.23 -2.18 10.40
C MET A 160 10.53 -1.46 10.02
N VAL A 161 10.45 -0.56 9.06
CA VAL A 161 11.47 0.42 8.69
C VAL A 161 10.81 1.79 8.76
N GLU A 162 11.47 2.79 9.34
CA GLU A 162 10.88 4.11 9.54
C GLU A 162 11.62 5.17 8.73
N LEU A 163 10.86 6.05 8.08
CA LEU A 163 11.36 7.20 7.35
C LEU A 163 10.79 8.49 7.93
N GLU A 164 11.63 9.50 8.08
CA GLU A 164 11.25 10.85 8.50
C GLU A 164 10.68 11.64 7.31
N CYS A 165 9.53 11.22 6.80
CA CYS A 165 8.88 11.79 5.61
C CYS A 165 7.35 11.76 5.69
N GLY A 166 6.71 12.44 4.74
CA GLY A 166 5.27 12.40 4.47
C GLY A 166 4.83 11.17 3.69
N HIS A 167 3.61 11.23 3.14
CA HIS A 167 2.91 10.08 2.55
C HIS A 167 3.57 9.53 1.27
N SER A 168 4.37 10.33 0.55
CA SER A 168 4.98 9.97 -0.74
C SER A 168 6.51 9.93 -0.71
N PRO A 169 7.14 8.99 0.03
CA PRO A 169 8.60 8.92 0.18
C PRO A 169 9.37 8.77 -1.14
N PHE A 170 8.76 8.16 -2.16
CA PHE A 170 9.35 7.93 -3.48
C PHE A 170 9.49 9.19 -4.35
N LEU A 171 9.03 10.35 -3.86
CA LEU A 171 9.24 11.65 -4.51
C LEU A 171 10.40 12.45 -3.87
N LYS A 172 11.15 11.83 -2.96
CA LYS A 172 12.32 12.43 -2.33
C LYS A 172 13.55 11.58 -2.62
N ASP A 173 14.64 12.21 -3.05
CA ASP A 173 15.84 11.49 -3.50
C ASP A 173 16.41 10.57 -2.40
N LYS A 174 16.57 11.10 -1.18
CA LYS A 174 17.11 10.35 -0.05
C LYS A 174 16.24 9.14 0.31
N GLU A 175 14.94 9.37 0.48
CA GLU A 175 14.00 8.31 0.85
C GLU A 175 13.84 7.28 -0.29
N THR A 176 13.91 7.69 -1.55
CA THR A 176 13.91 6.79 -2.71
C THR A 176 15.07 5.81 -2.66
N LEU A 177 16.29 6.27 -2.35
CA LEU A 177 17.45 5.39 -2.21
C LEU A 177 17.28 4.38 -1.06
N LEU A 178 16.67 4.80 0.05
CA LEU A 178 16.37 3.91 1.17
C LEU A 178 15.30 2.88 0.81
N LEU A 179 14.27 3.27 0.04
CA LEU A 179 13.26 2.35 -0.46
C LEU A 179 13.86 1.29 -1.38
N LEU A 180 14.77 1.69 -2.28
CA LEU A 180 15.47 0.75 -3.16
C LEU A 180 16.28 -0.27 -2.35
N ASP A 181 17.05 0.17 -1.35
CA ASP A 181 17.79 -0.73 -0.45
C ASP A 181 16.87 -1.71 0.30
N VAL A 182 15.72 -1.26 0.78
CA VAL A 182 14.72 -2.13 1.43
C VAL A 182 14.15 -3.16 0.45
N ILE A 183 13.83 -2.76 -0.77
CA ILE A 183 13.27 -3.64 -1.80
C ILE A 183 14.30 -4.68 -2.24
N GLU A 184 15.54 -4.27 -2.51
CA GLU A 184 16.63 -5.16 -2.89
C GLU A 184 16.93 -6.19 -1.80
N LYS A 185 17.02 -5.76 -0.53
CA LYS A 185 17.20 -6.67 0.61
C LYS A 185 16.04 -7.64 0.80
N SER A 186 14.83 -7.26 0.38
CA SER A 186 13.66 -8.14 0.44
C SER A 186 13.65 -9.18 -0.69
N ALA A 187 14.45 -8.98 -1.75
CA ALA A 187 14.55 -9.89 -2.87
C ALA A 187 15.59 -11.02 -2.67
N MET A 188 16.53 -10.85 -1.73
CA MET A 188 17.60 -11.82 -1.42
C MET A 188 17.09 -12.89 -0.43
#